data_AF-A0A8T9S4Q9-F1
#
_entry.id   AF-A0A8T9S4Q9-F1
#
_cell.length_a   1.000
_cell.length_b   1.000
_cell.length_c   1.000
_cell.angle_alpha   90.00
_cell.angle_beta   90.00
_cell.angle_gamma   90.00
#
_symmetry.space_group_name_H-M   'P 1'
#
loop_
_entity.id
_entity.type
_entity.pdbx_description
1 polymer ?
#
loop_
_entity_poly.entity_id
_entity_poly.type
_entity_poly.pdbx_seq_one_letter_code
_entity_poly.pdbx_strand_id
1 'polypeptide(L)'
;MKTLFRLPARRVVHLSAFVGVVLLPLLGVAGTIHSHLLIESGKQFILGGEQPGAFRVSAHNVGPVPVEVRERPRGGGIFGKTTLAPGQRGVLRFAEGSTAVLLNPSAKQAVLDLTVTGDTKRLAMTYEPVSETGAAVK
;
A
#
# COMPACT_ATOMS: atom_id res chain seq x y z
N MET A 1 26.90 -48.41 68.54
CA MET A 1 25.66 -48.41 69.35
C MET A 1 24.90 -47.12 69.03
N LYS A 2 23.62 -47.24 68.63
CA LYS A 2 22.48 -46.26 68.64
C LYS A 2 22.80 -44.80 68.25
N THR A 3 22.14 -44.18 67.27
CA THR A 3 20.68 -44.03 67.16
C THR A 3 20.27 -43.64 65.73
N LEU A 4 19.19 -44.26 65.24
CA LEU A 4 18.43 -43.82 64.08
C LEU A 4 17.74 -42.47 64.35
N PHE A 5 17.70 -41.59 63.36
CA PHE A 5 16.69 -40.54 63.24
C PHE A 5 15.97 -40.69 61.89
N ARG A 6 14.63 -40.73 61.94
CA ARG A 6 13.73 -40.91 60.79
C ARG A 6 13.12 -39.56 60.35
N LEU A 7 13.10 -39.35 59.02
CA LEU A 7 12.06 -38.71 58.15
C LEU A 7 11.70 -37.21 58.40
N PRO A 8 11.15 -36.42 57.43
CA PRO A 8 10.39 -36.83 56.24
C PRO A 8 10.69 -36.10 54.90
N ALA A 9 10.13 -36.66 53.82
CA ALA A 9 10.08 -36.12 52.47
C ALA A 9 9.30 -34.79 52.38
N ARG A 10 9.81 -33.80 51.62
CA ARG A 10 9.02 -32.67 51.10
C ARG A 10 9.47 -32.21 49.70
N ARG A 11 8.72 -32.72 48.72
CA ARG A 11 8.12 -32.04 47.55
C ARG A 11 9.02 -31.12 46.69
N VAL A 12 9.25 -31.61 45.48
CA VAL A 12 9.45 -30.85 44.24
C VAL A 12 8.34 -29.81 44.06
N VAL A 13 8.69 -28.56 43.77
CA VAL A 13 7.87 -27.66 42.94
C VAL A 13 8.82 -26.81 42.09
N HIS A 14 8.98 -27.18 40.82
CA HIS A 14 9.56 -26.31 39.81
C HIS A 14 8.54 -25.21 39.49
N LEU A 15 8.90 -23.96 39.79
CA LEU A 15 8.11 -22.79 39.39
C LEU A 15 8.56 -22.37 37.98
N SER A 16 8.09 -23.06 36.95
CA SER A 16 8.29 -22.65 35.56
C SER A 16 7.36 -21.48 35.25
N ALA A 17 7.90 -20.25 35.29
CA ALA A 17 7.21 -19.06 34.84
C ALA A 17 7.02 -19.12 33.31
N PHE A 18 5.80 -19.42 32.86
CA PHE A 18 5.39 -19.31 31.46
C PHE A 18 5.27 -17.81 31.12
N VAL A 19 6.27 -17.25 30.43
CA VAL A 19 6.15 -15.96 29.77
C VAL A 19 5.35 -16.16 28.49
N GLY A 20 4.03 -15.99 28.59
CA GLY A 20 3.13 -15.99 27.43
C GLY A 20 3.20 -14.67 26.68
N VAL A 21 4.12 -14.52 25.73
CA VAL A 21 4.03 -13.45 24.72
C VAL A 21 2.90 -13.81 23.77
N VAL A 22 1.74 -13.19 23.95
CA VAL A 22 0.61 -13.27 23.01
C VAL A 22 0.97 -12.44 21.79
N LEU A 23 1.53 -13.09 20.77
CA LEU A 23 1.77 -12.51 19.46
C LEU A 23 0.42 -12.46 18.71
N LEU A 24 -0.31 -11.34 18.83
CA LEU A 24 -1.52 -11.10 18.03
C LEU A 24 -1.13 -10.96 16.55
N PRO A 25 -1.59 -11.84 15.64
CA PRO A 25 -1.36 -11.64 14.23
C PRO A 25 -2.22 -10.47 13.76
N LEU A 26 -1.58 -9.39 13.29
CA LEU A 26 -2.21 -8.34 12.49
C LEU A 26 -2.65 -8.95 11.15
N LEU A 27 -3.83 -9.59 11.14
CA LEU A 27 -4.50 -10.02 9.93
C LEU A 27 -5.03 -8.78 9.20
N GLY A 28 -4.15 -8.16 8.42
CA GLY A 28 -4.55 -7.23 7.37
C GLY A 28 -5.46 -7.98 6.41
N VAL A 29 -6.75 -7.61 6.37
CA VAL A 29 -7.69 -8.16 5.39
C VAL A 29 -7.26 -7.63 4.03
N ALA A 30 -6.61 -8.47 3.24
CA ALA A 30 -6.24 -8.15 1.88
C ALA A 30 -7.52 -8.03 1.04
N GLY A 31 -7.83 -6.83 0.57
CA GLY A 31 -8.93 -6.59 -0.34
C GLY A 31 -8.46 -6.56 -1.79
N THR A 32 -9.39 -6.77 -2.72
CA THR A 32 -9.17 -6.58 -4.15
C THR A 32 -10.23 -5.62 -4.70
N ILE A 33 -9.79 -4.59 -5.43
CA ILE A 33 -10.67 -3.62 -6.09
C ILE A 33 -10.38 -3.66 -7.59
N HIS A 34 -11.42 -3.75 -8.40
CA HIS A 34 -11.33 -3.59 -9.85
C HIS A 34 -11.97 -2.26 -10.25
N SER A 35 -11.35 -1.52 -11.16
CA SER A 35 -11.87 -0.24 -11.62
C SER A 35 -11.58 -0.03 -13.10
N HIS A 36 -12.59 0.45 -13.82
CA HIS A 36 -12.42 1.03 -15.15
C HIS A 36 -12.31 2.55 -14.98
N LEU A 37 -11.08 3.04 -14.96
CA LEU A 37 -10.74 4.41 -14.60
C LEU A 37 -10.69 5.31 -15.84
N LEU A 38 -11.37 6.45 -15.75
CA LEU A 38 -11.38 7.50 -16.76
C LEU A 38 -10.69 8.75 -16.20
N ILE A 39 -9.64 9.23 -16.85
CA ILE A 39 -8.94 10.45 -16.44
C ILE A 39 -9.08 11.48 -17.54
N GLU A 40 -9.79 12.56 -17.26
CA GLU A 40 -9.93 13.67 -18.22
C GLU A 40 -8.58 14.28 -18.61
N SER A 41 -8.57 15.01 -19.71
CA SER A 41 -7.42 15.78 -20.19
C SER A 41 -6.91 16.73 -19.09
N GLY A 42 -5.60 16.72 -18.84
CA GLY A 42 -4.97 17.62 -17.87
C GLY A 42 -5.37 17.37 -16.41
N LYS A 43 -5.92 16.19 -16.10
CA LYS A 43 -6.23 15.76 -14.73
C LYS A 43 -5.33 14.60 -14.29
N GLN A 44 -5.27 14.42 -12.99
CA GLN A 44 -4.64 13.27 -12.36
C GLN A 44 -5.63 12.60 -11.39
N PHE A 45 -5.59 11.27 -11.38
CA PHE A 45 -6.29 10.45 -10.41
C PHE A 45 -5.35 10.09 -9.26
N ILE A 46 -5.86 10.22 -8.05
CA ILE A 46 -5.13 10.08 -6.81
C ILE A 46 -5.74 8.92 -6.04
N LEU A 47 -4.94 7.91 -5.69
CA LEU A 47 -5.37 6.72 -4.97
C LEU A 47 -4.50 6.43 -3.74
N GLY A 48 -5.13 6.29 -2.59
CA GLY A 48 -4.48 5.99 -1.30
C GLY A 48 -4.12 7.24 -0.50
N GLY A 49 -3.27 7.05 0.51
CA GLY A 49 -2.77 8.08 1.43
C GLY A 49 -3.02 7.76 2.90
N GLU A 50 -4.05 6.96 3.22
CA GLU A 50 -4.51 6.72 4.59
C GLU A 50 -4.49 5.24 5.00
N GLN A 51 -4.12 4.36 4.07
CA GLN A 51 -4.01 2.93 4.33
C GLN A 51 -2.80 2.62 5.24
N PRO A 52 -2.95 1.74 6.25
CA PRO A 52 -1.89 1.38 7.19
C PRO A 52 -0.91 0.33 6.62
N GLY A 53 -1.15 -0.20 5.43
CA GLY A 53 -0.28 -1.16 4.77
C GLY A 53 0.05 -0.79 3.34
N ALA A 54 1.03 -1.48 2.76
CA ALA A 54 1.35 -1.33 1.35
C ALA A 54 0.22 -1.86 0.45
N PHE A 55 0.11 -1.30 -0.75
CA PHE A 55 -0.83 -1.76 -1.77
C PHE A 55 -0.14 -1.89 -3.13
N ARG A 56 -0.76 -2.66 -4.01
CA ARG A 56 -0.29 -2.91 -5.38
C ARG A 56 -1.38 -2.52 -6.36
N VAL A 57 -0.98 -1.84 -7.43
CA VAL A 57 -1.84 -1.52 -8.57
C VAL A 57 -1.32 -2.26 -9.80
N SER A 58 -2.13 -3.15 -10.34
CA SER A 58 -1.98 -3.65 -11.71
C SER A 58 -2.78 -2.75 -12.63
N ALA A 59 -2.11 -2.03 -13.52
CA ALA A 59 -2.72 -1.08 -14.43
C ALA A 59 -2.54 -1.54 -15.89
N HIS A 60 -3.58 -1.42 -16.69
CA HIS A 60 -3.57 -1.64 -18.12
C HIS A 60 -4.13 -0.40 -18.82
N ASN A 61 -3.31 0.24 -19.65
CA ASN A 61 -3.75 1.37 -20.44
C ASN A 61 -4.54 0.89 -21.66
N VAL A 62 -5.86 0.96 -21.57
CA VAL A 62 -6.79 0.64 -22.67
C VAL A 62 -7.18 1.89 -23.47
N GLY A 63 -6.68 3.06 -23.06
CA GLY A 63 -6.94 4.33 -23.71
C GLY A 63 -5.95 4.65 -24.83
N PRO A 64 -6.22 5.74 -25.58
CA PRO A 64 -5.43 6.14 -26.74
C PRO A 64 -4.21 7.00 -26.41
N VAL A 65 -3.99 7.36 -25.14
CA VAL A 65 -2.95 8.29 -24.70
C VAL A 65 -2.06 7.69 -23.61
N PRO A 66 -0.79 8.09 -23.50
CA PRO A 66 0.08 7.65 -22.41
C PRO A 66 -0.40 8.16 -21.05
N VAL A 67 -0.19 7.36 -20.00
CA VAL A 67 -0.46 7.74 -18.62
C VAL A 67 0.82 7.63 -17.80
N GLU A 68 1.17 8.70 -17.10
CA GLU A 68 2.29 8.69 -16.16
C GLU A 68 1.82 8.18 -14.80
N VAL A 69 2.60 7.30 -14.18
CA VAL A 69 2.34 6.84 -12.83
C VAL A 69 3.48 7.27 -11.92
N ARG A 70 3.10 7.99 -10.86
CA ARG A 70 4.01 8.53 -9.84
C ARG A 70 3.58 8.06 -8.45
N GLU A 71 4.49 8.13 -7.50
CA GLU A 71 4.23 7.88 -6.08
C GLU A 71 4.50 9.15 -5.28
N ARG A 72 3.58 9.50 -4.40
CA ARG A 72 3.71 10.56 -3.41
C ARG A 72 3.73 9.89 -2.03
N PRO A 73 4.91 9.66 -1.40
CA PRO A 73 5.00 9.07 -0.07
C PRO A 73 4.39 9.99 1.00
N ARG A 74 4.01 9.41 2.14
CA ARG A 74 3.49 10.18 3.29
C ARG A 74 4.45 11.27 3.79
N GLY A 75 5.76 11.05 3.64
CA GLY A 75 6.82 12.02 3.97
C GLY A 75 6.98 13.18 2.98
N GLY A 76 6.16 13.23 1.92
CA GLY A 76 6.27 14.22 0.85
C GLY A 76 7.15 13.78 -0.31
N GLY A 77 7.35 14.69 -1.26
CA GLY A 77 8.00 14.41 -2.54
C GLY A 77 7.07 13.68 -3.53
N ILE A 78 7.40 13.76 -4.81
CA ILE A 78 6.71 13.01 -5.88
C ILE A 78 7.77 12.35 -6.74
N PHE A 79 7.69 11.03 -6.90
CA PHE A 79 8.65 10.22 -7.63
C PHE A 79 7.98 9.55 -8.82
N GLY A 80 8.54 9.73 -10.01
CA GLY A 80 8.09 8.99 -11.19
C GLY A 80 8.39 7.50 -11.05
N LYS A 81 7.40 6.64 -11.30
CA LYS A 81 7.61 5.18 -11.37
C LYS A 81 7.72 4.68 -12.80
N THR A 82 6.76 5.05 -13.65
CA THR A 82 6.71 4.59 -15.04
C THR A 82 5.76 5.46 -15.87
N THR A 83 5.86 5.37 -17.18
CA THR A 83 4.82 5.80 -18.12
C THR A 83 4.24 4.56 -18.79
N LEU A 84 2.92 4.45 -18.86
CA LEU A 84 2.20 3.38 -19.56
C LEU A 84 1.74 3.92 -20.92
N ALA A 85 2.37 3.46 -21.99
CA ALA A 85 1.90 3.72 -23.35
C ALA A 85 0.53 3.05 -23.60
N PRO A 86 -0.23 3.47 -24.63
CA PRO A 86 -1.44 2.77 -25.06
C PRO A 86 -1.20 1.26 -25.25
N GLY A 87 -2.08 0.43 -24.69
CA GLY A 87 -1.98 -1.03 -24.68
C GLY A 87 -0.99 -1.61 -23.64
N GLN A 88 -0.19 -0.78 -22.97
CA GLN A 88 0.81 -1.25 -22.03
C GLN A 88 0.21 -1.61 -20.67
N ARG A 89 0.83 -2.60 -20.02
CA ARG A 89 0.51 -3.02 -18.65
C ARG A 89 1.68 -2.80 -17.72
N GLY A 90 1.39 -2.54 -16.45
CA GLY A 90 2.40 -2.42 -15.40
C GLY A 90 1.84 -2.86 -14.06
N VAL A 91 2.71 -3.43 -13.22
CA VAL A 91 2.36 -3.78 -11.83
C VAL A 91 3.26 -2.99 -10.90
N LEU A 92 2.65 -2.11 -10.12
CA LEU A 92 3.33 -1.11 -9.32
C LEU A 92 2.99 -1.33 -7.85
N ARG A 93 4.00 -1.27 -7.00
CA ARG A 93 3.84 -1.35 -5.54
C ARG A 93 4.02 0.04 -4.93
N PHE A 94 3.17 0.37 -3.98
CA PHE A 94 3.17 1.63 -3.25
C PHE A 94 3.28 1.33 -1.76
N ALA A 95 4.06 2.14 -1.06
CA ALA A 95 4.30 1.94 0.37
C ALA A 95 3.06 2.29 1.21
N GLU A 96 3.10 1.92 2.49
CA GLU A 96 2.13 2.35 3.49
C GLU A 96 1.95 3.87 3.48
N GLY A 97 0.71 4.34 3.62
CA GLY A 97 0.34 5.75 3.62
C GLY A 97 0.74 6.53 2.36
N SER A 98 1.24 5.87 1.32
CA SER A 98 1.64 6.52 0.07
C SER A 98 0.46 6.65 -0.86
N THR A 99 0.56 7.59 -1.80
CA THR A 99 -0.47 7.86 -2.79
C THR A 99 0.05 7.53 -4.18
N ALA A 100 -0.72 6.74 -4.93
CA ALA A 100 -0.51 6.53 -6.35
C ALA A 100 -1.13 7.71 -7.11
N VAL A 101 -0.32 8.36 -7.96
CA VAL A 101 -0.75 9.48 -8.80
C VAL A 101 -0.70 9.03 -10.25
N LEU A 102 -1.86 8.91 -10.88
CA LEU A 102 -1.99 8.54 -12.29
C LEU A 102 -2.35 9.81 -13.06
N LEU A 103 -1.43 10.28 -13.89
CA LEU A 103 -1.47 11.59 -14.50
C LEU A 103 -1.69 11.46 -16.01
N ASN A 104 -2.69 12.18 -16.51
CA ASN A 104 -2.95 12.32 -17.94
C ASN A 104 -2.50 13.70 -18.43
N PRO A 105 -1.29 13.82 -19.02
CA PRO A 105 -0.78 15.09 -19.53
C PRO A 105 -1.34 15.44 -20.92
N SER A 106 -2.15 14.56 -21.50
CA SER A 106 -2.58 14.70 -22.90
C SER A 106 -3.88 15.49 -23.03
N ALA A 107 -4.13 16.00 -24.24
CA ALA A 107 -5.37 16.70 -24.61
C ALA A 107 -6.61 15.78 -24.78
N LYS A 108 -6.46 14.46 -24.60
CA LYS A 108 -7.53 13.47 -24.73
C LYS A 108 -7.69 12.72 -23.41
N GLN A 109 -8.89 12.17 -23.17
CA GLN A 109 -9.16 11.33 -22.02
C GLN A 109 -8.29 10.06 -22.03
N ALA A 110 -7.73 9.71 -20.88
CA ALA A 110 -7.06 8.45 -20.64
C ALA A 110 -8.03 7.42 -20.05
N VAL A 111 -7.83 6.15 -20.38
CA VAL A 111 -8.67 5.04 -19.93
C VAL A 111 -7.77 3.92 -19.43
N LEU A 112 -8.00 3.47 -18.21
CA LEU A 112 -7.20 2.45 -17.54
C LEU A 112 -8.09 1.38 -16.92
N ASP A 113 -7.73 0.12 -17.10
CA ASP A 113 -8.22 -0.95 -16.24
C ASP A 113 -7.26 -1.12 -15.06
N LEU A 114 -7.78 -0.98 -13.84
CA LEU A 114 -7.03 -1.12 -12.61
C LEU A 114 -7.49 -2.33 -11.82
N THR A 115 -6.53 -3.06 -11.27
CA THR A 115 -6.74 -4.02 -10.19
C THR A 115 -5.84 -3.66 -9.03
N VAL A 116 -6.45 -3.29 -7.91
CA VAL A 116 -5.77 -2.88 -6.68
C VAL A 116 -5.86 -4.02 -5.67
N THR A 117 -4.73 -4.38 -5.06
CA THR A 117 -4.61 -5.46 -4.07
C THR A 117 -3.74 -5.05 -2.90
N GLY A 118 -3.79 -5.79 -1.80
CA GLY A 118 -3.01 -5.52 -0.58
C GLY A 118 -3.87 -4.85 0.48
N ASP A 119 -3.32 -3.87 1.19
CA ASP A 119 -4.12 -3.12 2.17
C ASP A 119 -4.98 -2.08 1.48
N THR A 120 -6.24 -2.47 1.25
CA THR A 120 -7.25 -1.61 0.66
C THR A 120 -8.11 -0.91 1.71
N LYS A 121 -7.82 -1.09 3.01
CA LYS A 121 -8.57 -0.41 4.06
C LYS A 121 -8.20 1.06 4.06
N ARG A 122 -9.20 1.94 4.13
CA ARG A 122 -9.01 3.40 4.12
C ARG A 122 -8.29 3.94 2.87
N LEU A 123 -8.31 3.21 1.74
CA LEU A 123 -7.95 3.83 0.47
C LEU A 123 -8.96 4.94 0.15
N ALA A 124 -8.44 6.15 -0.05
CA ALA A 124 -9.21 7.26 -0.57
C ALA A 124 -8.94 7.41 -2.07
N MET A 125 -9.89 8.03 -2.78
CA MET A 125 -9.70 8.38 -4.18
C MET A 125 -10.19 9.80 -4.46
N THR A 126 -9.46 10.53 -5.28
CA THR A 126 -9.86 11.87 -5.73
C THR A 126 -9.27 12.20 -7.09
N TYR A 127 -9.72 13.31 -7.68
CA TYR A 127 -9.13 13.90 -8.87
C TYR A 127 -8.55 15.27 -8.54
N GLU A 128 -7.40 15.56 -9.12
CA GLU A 128 -6.73 16.85 -9.03
C GLU A 128 -6.41 17.36 -10.44
N PRO A 129 -6.33 18.68 -10.67
CA PRO A 129 -5.74 19.22 -11.89
C PRO A 129 -4.24 18.92 -11.93
N VAL A 130 -3.69 18.65 -13.12
CA VAL A 130 -2.25 18.61 -13.30
C VAL A 130 -1.73 20.05 -13.17
N SER A 131 -1.11 20.37 -12.03
CA SER A 131 -0.45 21.66 -11.87
C SER A 131 0.85 21.68 -12.66
N GLU A 132 1.06 22.69 -13.49
CA GLU A 132 2.31 22.98 -14.20
C GLU A 132 3.42 23.44 -13.24
N THR A 133 3.64 22.74 -12.13
CA THR A 133 4.74 23.08 -11.22
C THR A 133 6.01 22.41 -11.74
N GLY A 134 6.57 23.02 -12.79
CA GLY A 134 7.77 22.57 -13.49
C GLY A 134 8.16 23.42 -14.70
N ALA A 135 7.32 24.37 -15.14
CA ALA A 135 7.76 25.42 -16.04
C ALA A 135 8.64 26.39 -15.25
N ALA A 136 9.95 26.32 -15.48
CA ALA A 136 10.92 27.27 -14.99
C ALA A 136 10.41 28.70 -15.22
N VAL A 137 10.35 29.48 -14.13
CA VAL A 137 10.34 30.93 -14.21
C VAL A 137 11.58 31.32 -15.01
N LYS A 138 11.35 31.96 -16.14
CA LYS A 138 12.36 32.48 -17.06
C LYS A 138 13.22 33.55 -16.39
#